data_AF-A0AAV9Y273-F1
#
_entry.id   AF-A0AAV9Y273-F1
#
_cell.length_a   1.000
_cell.length_b   1.000
_cell.length_c   1.000
_cell.angle_alpha   90.00
_cell.angle_beta   90.00
_cell.angle_gamma   90.00
#
_symmetry.space_group_name_H-M   'P 1'
#
loop_
_entity.id
_entity.type
_entity.pdbx_description
1 polymer ?
#
loop_
_entity_poly.entity_id
_entity_poly.type
_entity_poly.pdbx_seq_one_letter_code
_entity_poly.pdbx_strand_id
1 'polypeptide(L)'
;MSDRYEQLEAHIGQGTYGKVEKALDKSDNSVVAIKKVRLCELPSNLAESRQKVGQCGIHFTVLRELKIMSEITHPNIMGMRDVYVQGDFINIVMDYMESDLRKVFESRIRFSESHIKCILKQIISGVNELHKWFIIHRDLAPANIFINSSGIAKIGDFGLSRSYGQPRREYTPEVVTLWYRCPELLFGSTKYTHAVDMWSIGCIFAELLSGGRAIFPGEDELKQLGRIFELLGTPNKSTWPQAKELPLFCEFTPRQPLDFKQVFPNTSEIALDLMRSLLKLNPLERISAKEALEHEYFKSYPLPCSPSELPVMYIK
;
A
#
# COMPACT_ATOMS: atom_id res chain seq x y z
N MET A 1 23.90 -4.50 23.41
CA MET A 1 22.43 -4.57 23.22
C MET A 1 21.87 -3.41 24.01
N SER A 2 20.95 -2.63 23.47
CA SER A 2 20.15 -1.76 24.35
C SER A 2 19.44 -2.69 25.33
N ASP A 3 19.70 -2.58 26.64
CA ASP A 3 19.11 -3.47 27.66
C ASP A 3 17.56 -3.47 27.62
N ARG A 4 16.97 -2.48 26.93
CA ARG A 4 15.55 -2.28 26.70
C ARG A 4 14.88 -3.35 25.83
N TYR A 5 15.51 -3.84 24.77
CA TYR A 5 14.84 -4.74 23.80
C TYR A 5 15.33 -6.18 23.94
N GLU A 6 14.44 -7.08 24.35
CA GLU A 6 14.70 -8.51 24.41
C GLU A 6 14.18 -9.22 23.15
N GLN A 7 15.06 -9.86 22.41
CA GLN A 7 14.67 -10.56 21.19
C GLN A 7 13.83 -11.80 21.52
N LEU A 8 12.62 -11.86 20.97
CA LEU A 8 11.71 -13.01 21.09
C LEU A 8 11.81 -13.93 19.88
N GLU A 9 11.88 -13.36 18.67
CA GLU A 9 11.98 -14.12 17.43
C GLU A 9 12.95 -13.44 16.46
N ALA A 10 13.92 -14.21 15.98
CA ALA A 10 15.00 -13.68 15.15
C ALA A 10 14.54 -13.28 13.74
N HIS A 11 13.42 -13.78 13.24
CA HIS A 11 12.97 -13.52 11.89
C HIS A 11 11.46 -13.67 11.75
N ILE A 12 10.76 -12.55 11.60
CA ILE A 12 9.31 -12.53 11.31
C ILE A 12 9.00 -12.03 9.89
N GLY A 13 10.00 -11.52 9.19
CA GLY A 13 9.86 -11.06 7.81
C GLY A 13 11.15 -10.51 7.23
N GLN A 14 11.10 -10.27 5.92
CA GLN A 14 12.17 -9.66 5.14
C GLN A 14 11.58 -8.47 4.38
N GLY A 15 12.12 -7.28 4.58
CA GLY A 15 11.79 -6.09 3.78
C GLY A 15 12.86 -5.82 2.72
N THR A 16 12.62 -4.84 1.85
CA THR A 16 13.52 -4.46 0.75
C THR A 16 14.97 -4.17 1.19
N TYR A 17 15.16 -3.69 2.42
CA TYR A 17 16.47 -3.26 2.94
C TYR A 17 16.95 -4.03 4.18
N GLY A 18 16.27 -5.13 4.56
CA GLY A 18 16.77 -5.97 5.65
C GLY A 18 15.75 -6.84 6.36
N LYS A 19 16.10 -7.26 7.58
CA LYS A 19 15.41 -8.28 8.37
C LYS A 19 14.49 -7.63 9.39
N VAL A 20 13.32 -8.23 9.61
CA VAL A 20 12.41 -7.84 10.70
C VAL A 20 12.47 -8.90 11.80
N GLU A 21 12.62 -8.44 13.03
CA GLU A 21 12.71 -9.26 14.25
C GLU A 21 11.58 -8.90 15.21
N LYS A 22 11.16 -9.86 16.03
CA LYS A 22 10.19 -9.64 17.12
C LYS A 22 10.95 -9.47 18.42
N ALA A 23 10.60 -8.44 19.19
CA ALA A 23 11.21 -8.18 20.49
C ALA A 23 10.16 -7.78 21.53
N LEU A 24 10.52 -7.94 22.81
CA LEU A 24 9.82 -7.38 23.95
C LEU A 24 10.53 -6.07 24.32
N ASP A 25 9.78 -4.97 24.38
CA ASP A 25 10.24 -3.72 24.99
C ASP A 25 10.08 -3.82 26.51
N LYS A 26 11.18 -3.94 27.25
CA LYS A 26 11.17 -4.08 28.71
C LYS A 26 10.72 -2.82 29.45
N SER A 27 10.64 -1.67 28.77
CA SER A 27 10.19 -0.43 29.41
C SER A 27 8.69 -0.45 29.72
N ASP A 28 7.88 -1.11 28.87
CA ASP A 28 6.42 -1.17 29.00
C ASP A 28 5.85 -2.60 28.84
N ASN A 29 6.72 -3.62 28.70
CA ASN A 29 6.38 -5.02 28.44
C ASN A 29 5.55 -5.25 27.16
N SER A 30 5.64 -4.34 26.19
CA SER A 30 4.94 -4.50 24.92
C SER A 30 5.77 -5.27 23.88
N VAL A 31 5.08 -6.02 23.02
CA VAL A 31 5.71 -6.71 21.89
C VAL A 31 5.84 -5.74 20.72
N VAL A 32 7.04 -5.67 20.15
CA VAL A 32 7.41 -4.76 19.07
C VAL A 32 8.05 -5.50 17.89
N ALA A 33 7.99 -4.88 16.72
CA ALA A 33 8.75 -5.31 15.55
C ALA A 33 9.95 -4.38 15.34
N ILE A 34 11.13 -4.95 15.13
CA ILE A 34 12.37 -4.21 14.87
C ILE A 34 12.82 -4.48 13.44
N LYS A 35 12.70 -3.46 12.58
CA LYS A 35 13.21 -3.50 11.20
C LYS A 35 14.68 -3.07 11.20
N LYS A 36 15.57 -4.01 10.89
CA LYS A 36 17.02 -3.79 10.79
C LYS A 36 17.38 -3.42 9.36
N VAL A 37 17.87 -2.20 9.16
CA VAL A 37 18.32 -1.70 7.86
C VAL A 37 19.83 -1.53 7.89
N ARG A 38 20.55 -2.21 7.00
CA ARG A 38 22.01 -2.11 6.91
C ARG A 38 22.40 -0.72 6.37
N LEU A 39 23.41 -0.11 6.98
CA LEU A 39 24.03 1.12 6.51
C LEU A 39 24.80 0.83 5.21
N CYS A 40 24.72 1.73 4.23
CA CYS A 40 25.50 1.62 3.00
C CYS A 40 26.99 1.80 3.34
N GLU A 41 27.77 0.74 3.11
CA GLU A 41 29.21 0.73 3.35
C GLU A 41 29.93 1.70 2.40
N LEU A 42 30.96 2.37 2.91
CA LEU A 42 31.89 3.15 2.11
C LEU A 42 32.79 2.18 1.33
N PRO A 43 32.94 2.33 0.00
CA PRO A 43 34.05 1.69 -0.70
C PRO A 43 35.35 2.16 -0.05
N SER A 44 36.17 1.21 0.43
CA SER A 44 37.40 1.44 1.21
C SER A 44 38.44 2.31 0.50
N ASN A 45 38.29 2.49 -0.79
CA ASN A 45 39.10 3.26 -1.73
C ASN A 45 38.61 4.69 -2.00
N LEU A 46 37.53 5.16 -1.35
CA LEU A 46 36.93 6.49 -1.60
C LEU A 46 36.68 7.34 -0.34
N ALA A 47 37.25 6.93 0.81
CA ALA A 47 37.00 7.51 2.13
C ALA A 47 37.30 9.02 2.25
N GLU A 48 38.15 9.59 1.38
CA GLU A 48 38.56 11.00 1.43
C GLU A 48 37.82 11.91 0.42
N SER A 49 36.93 11.36 -0.42
CA SER A 49 36.21 12.15 -1.43
C SER A 49 34.84 12.64 -0.93
N ARG A 50 34.42 13.85 -1.31
CA ARG A 50 33.04 14.33 -1.08
C ARG A 50 32.06 13.43 -1.82
N GLN A 51 31.25 12.65 -1.10
CA GLN A 51 30.26 11.75 -1.68
C GLN A 51 28.84 12.29 -1.59
N LYS A 52 27.97 11.83 -2.49
CA LYS A 52 26.54 12.16 -2.45
C LYS A 52 25.85 11.34 -1.36
N VAL A 53 25.05 12.01 -0.54
CA VAL A 53 24.16 11.37 0.45
C VAL A 53 23.33 10.28 -0.24
N GLY A 54 23.31 9.07 0.33
CA GLY A 54 22.61 7.89 -0.22
C GLY A 54 23.48 6.92 -1.02
N GLN A 55 24.76 7.26 -1.31
CA GLN A 55 25.78 6.32 -1.79
C GLN A 55 26.68 5.80 -0.65
N CYS A 56 26.70 6.53 0.47
CA CYS A 56 27.32 6.17 1.73
C CYS A 56 26.37 6.53 2.89
N GLY A 57 26.31 5.71 3.93
CA GLY A 57 25.47 5.97 5.12
C GLY A 57 24.02 5.50 4.97
N ILE A 58 23.05 6.35 5.33
CA ILE A 58 21.61 5.97 5.36
C ILE A 58 21.00 6.13 3.96
N HIS A 59 20.37 5.09 3.44
CA HIS A 59 19.66 5.18 2.17
C HIS A 59 18.47 6.14 2.26
N PHE A 60 18.24 6.95 1.20
CA PHE A 60 17.24 8.02 1.25
C PHE A 60 15.79 7.51 1.43
N THR A 61 15.49 6.26 1.06
CA THR A 61 14.18 5.64 1.31
C THR A 61 13.93 5.46 2.80
N VAL A 62 14.96 5.09 3.56
CA VAL A 62 14.91 4.91 5.01
C VAL A 62 14.68 6.24 5.69
N LEU A 63 15.40 7.30 5.29
CA LEU A 63 15.18 8.64 5.84
C LEU A 63 13.76 9.14 5.59
N ARG A 64 13.18 8.82 4.42
CA ARG A 64 11.79 9.17 4.13
C ARG A 64 10.82 8.40 5.00
N GLU A 65 11.02 7.09 5.14
CA GLU A 65 10.20 6.23 5.99
C GLU A 65 10.21 6.75 7.44
N LEU A 66 11.41 7.01 7.99
CA LEU A 66 11.59 7.61 9.32
C LEU A 66 10.84 8.94 9.46
N LYS A 67 10.97 9.84 8.48
CA LYS A 67 10.29 11.14 8.50
C LYS A 67 8.78 10.97 8.58
N ILE A 68 8.19 10.19 7.66
CA ILE A 68 6.73 9.98 7.61
C ILE A 68 6.22 9.37 8.92
N MET A 69 6.89 8.32 9.40
CA MET A 69 6.51 7.63 10.64
C MET A 69 6.70 8.49 11.91
N SER A 70 7.55 9.51 11.87
CA SER A 70 7.78 10.44 12.97
C SER A 70 6.80 11.63 12.98
N GLU A 71 6.36 12.09 11.81
CA GLU A 71 5.53 13.30 11.68
C GLU A 71 4.03 12.97 11.65
N ILE A 72 3.64 11.80 11.15
CA ILE A 72 2.23 11.44 10.95
C ILE A 72 1.79 10.39 11.98
N THR A 73 0.96 10.82 12.93
CA THR A 73 0.34 9.93 13.92
C THR A 73 -1.13 9.68 13.56
N HIS A 74 -1.47 8.45 13.21
CA HIS A 74 -2.84 8.04 12.90
C HIS A 74 -3.04 6.55 13.22
N PRO A 75 -4.22 6.12 13.73
CA PRO A 75 -4.46 4.72 14.09
C PRO A 75 -4.27 3.72 12.96
N ASN A 76 -4.44 4.15 11.70
CA ASN A 76 -4.29 3.31 10.50
C ASN A 76 -3.00 3.59 9.69
N ILE A 77 -2.00 4.22 10.29
CA ILE A 77 -0.67 4.43 9.71
C ILE A 77 0.36 3.83 10.67
N MET A 78 1.33 3.08 10.14
CA MET A 78 2.44 2.54 10.92
C MET A 78 3.28 3.68 11.47
N GLY A 79 3.38 3.77 12.80
CA GLY A 79 4.21 4.75 13.49
C GLY A 79 5.55 4.16 13.91
N MET A 80 6.49 5.03 14.27
CA MET A 80 7.77 4.66 14.87
C MET A 80 7.72 4.89 16.38
N ARG A 81 8.08 3.88 17.16
CA ARG A 81 8.20 3.98 18.63
C ARG A 81 9.56 4.46 19.08
N ASP A 82 10.61 3.97 18.42
CA ASP A 82 12.01 4.29 18.73
C ASP A 82 12.87 4.04 17.49
N VAL A 83 14.06 4.64 17.46
CA VAL A 83 15.08 4.39 16.44
C VAL A 83 16.47 4.47 17.06
N TYR A 84 17.29 3.45 16.79
CA TYR A 84 18.65 3.41 17.31
C TYR A 84 19.61 2.74 16.34
N VAL A 85 20.89 3.09 16.47
CA VAL A 85 21.98 2.47 15.69
C VAL A 85 22.65 1.41 16.55
N GLN A 86 22.88 0.23 15.97
CA GLN A 86 23.62 -0.85 16.61
C GLN A 86 24.45 -1.59 15.56
N GLY A 87 25.79 -1.54 15.72
CA GLY A 87 26.71 -2.01 14.68
C GLY A 87 26.47 -1.26 13.36
N ASP A 88 26.41 -1.99 12.27
CA ASP A 88 26.18 -1.43 10.92
C ASP A 88 24.69 -1.32 10.55
N PHE A 89 23.79 -1.30 11.54
CA PHE A 89 22.35 -1.31 11.32
C PHE A 89 21.64 -0.13 12.01
N ILE A 90 20.69 0.44 11.29
CA ILE A 90 19.61 1.25 11.86
C ILE A 90 18.47 0.31 12.22
N ASN A 91 18.02 0.39 13.46
CA ASN A 91 16.96 -0.43 14.01
C ASN A 91 15.75 0.48 14.21
N ILE A 92 14.69 0.24 13.45
CA ILE A 92 13.44 1.01 13.52
C ILE A 92 12.43 0.18 14.30
N VAL A 93 12.01 0.68 15.46
CA VAL A 93 11.08 0.00 16.36
C VAL A 93 9.65 0.44 16.06
N MET A 94 8.77 -0.53 15.83
CA MET A 94 7.38 -0.33 15.42
C MET A 94 6.43 -1.17 16.27
N ASP A 95 5.15 -0.88 16.17
CA ASP A 95 4.11 -1.80 16.65
C ASP A 95 4.29 -3.18 16.00
N TYR A 96 4.23 -4.24 16.79
CA TYR A 96 4.13 -5.57 16.24
C TYR A 96 2.73 -5.76 15.64
N MET A 97 2.68 -6.28 14.42
CA MET A 97 1.45 -6.63 13.71
C MET A 97 1.47 -8.12 13.42
N GLU A 98 0.38 -8.81 13.73
CA GLU A 98 0.26 -10.26 13.58
C GLU A 98 0.37 -10.70 12.12
N SER A 99 -0.10 -9.89 11.17
CA SER A 99 -0.05 -10.23 9.76
C SER A 99 -0.16 -9.03 8.82
N ASP A 100 -0.22 -9.34 7.54
CA ASP A 100 -0.53 -8.44 6.43
C ASP A 100 -1.73 -8.98 5.64
N LEU A 101 -2.42 -8.12 4.90
CA LEU A 101 -3.61 -8.54 4.15
C LEU A 101 -3.28 -9.59 3.06
N ARG A 102 -2.03 -9.66 2.59
CA ARG A 102 -1.65 -10.67 1.62
C ARG A 102 -1.72 -12.07 2.23
N LYS A 103 -1.11 -12.27 3.39
CA LYS A 103 -1.20 -13.53 4.15
C LYS A 103 -2.63 -13.86 4.57
N VAL A 104 -3.43 -12.83 4.90
CA VAL A 104 -4.85 -13.00 5.19
C VAL A 104 -5.62 -13.53 3.98
N PHE A 105 -5.33 -13.07 2.77
CA PHE A 105 -5.95 -13.60 1.54
C PHE A 105 -5.53 -15.02 1.21
N GLU A 106 -4.30 -15.40 1.57
CA GLU A 106 -3.80 -16.78 1.43
C GLU A 106 -4.41 -17.72 2.48
N SER A 107 -4.93 -17.17 3.58
CA SER A 107 -5.69 -17.92 4.58
C SER A 107 -7.06 -18.37 4.05
N ARG A 108 -7.69 -19.34 4.73
CA ARG A 108 -9.07 -19.76 4.43
C ARG A 108 -10.13 -18.87 5.07
N ILE A 109 -9.74 -17.74 5.66
CA ILE A 109 -10.68 -16.80 6.28
C ILE A 109 -11.58 -16.20 5.19
N ARG A 110 -12.86 -16.05 5.53
CA ARG A 110 -13.85 -15.42 4.66
C ARG A 110 -14.41 -14.21 5.39
N PHE A 111 -14.34 -13.05 4.74
CA PHE A 111 -14.87 -11.82 5.29
C PHE A 111 -16.33 -11.64 4.88
N SER A 112 -17.16 -11.27 5.85
CA SER A 112 -18.50 -10.75 5.57
C SER A 112 -18.37 -9.34 4.96
N GLU A 113 -19.44 -8.83 4.35
CA GLU A 113 -19.44 -7.45 3.85
C GLU A 113 -19.15 -6.43 4.97
N SER A 114 -19.64 -6.68 6.18
CA SER A 114 -19.36 -5.85 7.36
C SER A 114 -17.86 -5.83 7.72
N HIS A 115 -17.17 -6.98 7.62
CA HIS A 115 -15.72 -7.07 7.82
C HIS A 115 -14.96 -6.32 6.71
N ILE A 116 -15.37 -6.49 5.44
CA ILE A 116 -14.74 -5.81 4.30
C ILE A 116 -14.87 -4.29 4.45
N LYS A 117 -16.05 -3.80 4.82
CA LYS A 117 -16.29 -2.38 5.11
C LYS A 117 -15.38 -1.86 6.21
N CYS A 118 -15.21 -2.63 7.30
CA CYS A 118 -14.32 -2.25 8.40
C CYS A 118 -12.86 -2.10 7.93
N ILE A 119 -12.32 -3.11 7.23
CA ILE A 119 -10.94 -3.10 6.71
C ILE A 119 -10.75 -1.96 5.71
N LEU A 120 -11.65 -1.84 4.72
CA LEU A 120 -11.54 -0.82 3.68
C LEU A 120 -11.61 0.60 4.26
N LYS A 121 -12.51 0.83 5.23
CA LYS A 121 -12.64 2.14 5.90
C LYS A 121 -11.36 2.51 6.65
N GLN A 122 -10.72 1.55 7.32
CA GLN A 122 -9.42 1.77 7.98
C GLN A 122 -8.31 2.14 6.98
N ILE A 123 -8.22 1.43 5.85
CA ILE A 123 -7.25 1.73 4.78
C ILE A 123 -7.49 3.14 4.23
N ILE A 124 -8.73 3.46 3.82
CA ILE A 124 -9.05 4.77 3.25
C ILE A 124 -8.82 5.88 4.29
N SER A 125 -9.11 5.65 5.58
CA SER A 125 -8.84 6.61 6.65
C SER A 125 -7.34 6.94 6.77
N GLY A 126 -6.48 5.92 6.75
CA GLY A 126 -5.03 6.11 6.76
C GLY A 126 -4.54 6.86 5.52
N VAL A 127 -5.01 6.46 4.32
CA VAL A 127 -4.63 7.13 3.06
C VAL A 127 -5.11 8.58 3.03
N ASN A 128 -6.32 8.87 3.52
CA ASN A 128 -6.85 10.23 3.63
C ASN A 128 -5.94 11.11 4.50
N GLU A 129 -5.42 10.58 5.60
CA GLU A 129 -4.49 11.33 6.44
C GLU A 129 -3.16 11.59 5.72
N LEU A 130 -2.58 10.60 5.04
CA LEU A 130 -1.40 10.82 4.17
C LEU A 130 -1.66 11.93 3.12
N HIS A 131 -2.84 11.91 2.50
CA HIS A 131 -3.20 12.87 1.46
C HIS A 131 -3.37 14.29 2.00
N LYS A 132 -3.85 14.49 3.23
CA LYS A 132 -3.88 15.80 3.90
C LYS A 132 -2.48 16.36 4.14
N TRP A 133 -1.51 15.50 4.40
CA TRP A 133 -0.09 15.84 4.54
C TRP A 133 0.63 15.96 3.19
N PHE A 134 -0.11 15.97 2.08
CA PHE A 134 0.44 15.99 0.73
C PHE A 134 1.45 14.87 0.49
N ILE A 135 1.21 13.68 1.03
CA ILE A 135 2.00 12.48 0.82
C ILE A 135 1.17 11.46 0.02
N ILE A 136 1.77 10.90 -1.03
CA ILE A 136 1.23 9.82 -1.84
C ILE A 136 2.03 8.56 -1.51
N HIS A 137 1.36 7.46 -1.18
CA HIS A 137 2.00 6.21 -0.79
C HIS A 137 2.73 5.56 -1.97
N ARG A 138 2.05 5.47 -3.13
CA ARG A 138 2.50 4.93 -4.42
C ARG A 138 2.77 3.44 -4.51
N ASP A 139 2.78 2.74 -3.39
CA ASP A 139 3.01 1.30 -3.33
C ASP A 139 2.00 0.59 -2.42
N LEU A 140 0.72 0.97 -2.52
CA LEU A 140 -0.32 0.29 -1.76
C LEU A 140 -0.59 -1.08 -2.39
N ALA A 141 -0.39 -2.11 -1.58
CA ALA A 141 -0.69 -3.50 -1.90
C ALA A 141 -1.05 -4.23 -0.59
N PRO A 142 -1.72 -5.39 -0.63
CA PRO A 142 -2.11 -6.13 0.57
C PRO A 142 -0.93 -6.46 1.50
N ALA A 143 0.27 -6.69 0.96
CA ALA A 143 1.48 -6.93 1.75
C ALA A 143 1.95 -5.72 2.58
N ASN A 144 1.50 -4.51 2.21
CA ASN A 144 1.84 -3.25 2.88
C ASN A 144 0.69 -2.76 3.80
N ILE A 145 -0.38 -3.55 3.95
CA ILE A 145 -1.46 -3.31 4.89
C ILE A 145 -1.38 -4.35 5.99
N PHE A 146 -0.85 -3.95 7.13
CA PHE A 146 -0.68 -4.81 8.30
C PHE A 146 -1.95 -4.83 9.15
N ILE A 147 -2.25 -5.95 9.80
CA ILE A 147 -3.38 -6.09 10.70
C ILE A 147 -2.96 -6.76 11.99
N ASN A 148 -3.46 -6.24 13.12
CA ASN A 148 -3.17 -6.79 14.42
C ASN A 148 -4.33 -7.66 14.98
N SER A 149 -4.09 -8.34 16.11
CA SER A 149 -5.08 -9.19 16.80
C SER A 149 -6.32 -8.45 17.31
N SER A 150 -6.24 -7.12 17.43
CA SER A 150 -7.40 -6.26 17.75
C SER A 150 -8.17 -5.81 16.50
N GLY A 151 -7.76 -6.27 15.32
CA GLY A 151 -8.37 -5.93 14.02
C GLY A 151 -8.02 -4.53 13.50
N ILE A 152 -7.02 -3.88 14.09
CA ILE A 152 -6.54 -2.58 13.62
C ILE A 152 -5.64 -2.80 12.41
N ALA A 153 -6.03 -2.22 11.27
CA ALA A 153 -5.26 -2.22 10.04
C ALA A 153 -4.39 -0.97 9.95
N LYS A 154 -3.09 -1.12 9.64
CA LYS A 154 -2.13 -0.03 9.48
C LYS A 154 -1.41 -0.13 8.14
N ILE A 155 -1.34 0.99 7.43
CA ILE A 155 -0.52 1.14 6.22
C ILE A 155 0.95 1.25 6.65
N GLY A 156 1.83 0.48 6.02
CA GLY A 156 3.28 0.55 6.24
C GLY A 156 4.07 0.54 4.93
N ASP A 157 5.39 0.49 5.06
CA ASP A 157 6.37 0.58 3.95
C ASP A 157 6.28 1.85 3.11
N PHE A 158 6.79 2.95 3.68
CA PHE A 158 6.81 4.26 3.03
C PHE A 158 8.05 4.50 2.17
N GLY A 159 8.83 3.46 1.83
CA GLY A 159 10.10 3.61 1.11
C GLY A 159 9.94 4.29 -0.26
N LEU A 160 8.79 4.06 -0.91
CA LEU A 160 8.44 4.62 -2.22
C LEU A 160 7.54 5.87 -2.16
N SER A 161 7.07 6.28 -0.97
CA SER A 161 6.17 7.42 -0.81
C SER A 161 6.81 8.74 -1.27
N ARG A 162 6.00 9.75 -1.63
CA ARG A 162 6.49 11.07 -2.08
C ARG A 162 5.53 12.20 -1.74
N SER A 163 6.09 13.40 -1.60
CA SER A 163 5.29 14.63 -1.62
C SER A 163 4.75 14.91 -3.02
N TYR A 164 3.61 15.61 -3.11
CA TYR A 164 2.98 15.95 -4.38
C TYR A 164 3.94 16.72 -5.30
N GLY A 165 3.89 16.46 -6.60
CA GLY A 165 4.62 17.23 -7.62
C GLY A 165 6.11 16.94 -7.78
N GLN A 166 6.70 16.00 -7.03
CA GLN A 166 8.11 15.61 -7.24
C GLN A 166 8.30 14.68 -8.45
N PRO A 167 9.21 15.00 -9.41
CA PRO A 167 9.46 14.16 -10.58
C PRO A 167 10.14 12.83 -10.21
N ARG A 168 9.94 11.80 -11.05
CA ARG A 168 10.56 10.47 -10.88
C ARG A 168 12.09 10.58 -11.03
N ARG A 169 12.85 10.07 -10.05
CA ARG A 169 14.22 9.58 -10.32
C ARG A 169 14.09 8.17 -10.88
N GLU A 170 14.82 7.86 -11.94
CA GLU A 170 14.92 6.51 -12.50
C GLU A 170 15.32 5.55 -11.37
N TYR A 171 14.45 4.59 -11.06
CA TYR A 171 14.76 3.46 -10.19
C TYR A 171 14.60 2.19 -11.02
N THR A 172 15.48 1.23 -10.75
CA THR A 172 15.49 -0.11 -11.32
C THR A 172 14.13 -0.81 -11.12
N PRO A 173 13.65 -1.57 -12.12
CA PRO A 173 12.34 -2.23 -12.10
C PRO A 173 12.25 -3.46 -11.17
N GLU A 174 12.95 -3.47 -10.03
CA GLU A 174 12.89 -4.60 -9.10
C GLU A 174 11.61 -4.55 -8.25
N VAL A 175 10.74 -5.51 -8.54
CA VAL A 175 9.71 -6.15 -7.68
C VAL A 175 8.82 -5.19 -6.88
N VAL A 176 8.18 -4.25 -7.57
CA VAL A 176 6.91 -3.65 -7.09
C VAL A 176 5.77 -4.53 -7.55
N THR A 177 4.76 -4.80 -6.70
CA THR A 177 3.61 -5.61 -7.09
C THR A 177 2.78 -4.89 -8.16
N LEU A 178 3.04 -5.25 -9.43
CA LEU A 178 2.46 -4.66 -10.63
C LEU A 178 0.92 -4.63 -10.62
N TRP A 179 0.29 -5.58 -9.93
CA TRP A 179 -1.15 -5.84 -9.94
C TRP A 179 -2.00 -4.68 -9.42
N TYR A 180 -1.43 -3.80 -8.60
CA TYR A 180 -2.10 -2.64 -8.00
C TYR A 180 -1.69 -1.32 -8.65
N ARG A 181 -0.88 -1.35 -9.72
CA ARG A 181 -0.41 -0.16 -10.43
C ARG A 181 -1.50 0.38 -11.37
N CYS A 182 -1.76 1.68 -11.28
CA CYS A 182 -2.75 2.36 -12.10
C CYS A 182 -2.31 2.57 -13.56
N PRO A 183 -3.26 2.69 -14.50
CA PRO A 183 -2.95 2.75 -15.93
C PRO A 183 -2.13 3.98 -16.32
N GLU A 184 -2.30 5.11 -15.65
CA GLU A 184 -1.48 6.31 -15.93
C GLU A 184 0.00 6.11 -15.60
N LEU A 185 0.32 5.28 -14.60
CA LEU A 185 1.72 4.94 -14.31
C LEU A 185 2.28 3.89 -15.26
N LEU A 186 1.44 2.95 -15.70
CA LEU A 186 1.81 1.98 -16.73
C LEU A 186 2.11 2.66 -18.06
N PHE A 187 1.37 3.71 -18.40
CA PHE A 187 1.65 4.57 -19.56
C PHE A 187 2.72 5.64 -19.31
N GLY A 188 3.46 5.57 -18.20
CA GLY A 188 4.64 6.41 -17.97
C GLY A 188 4.34 7.86 -17.58
N SER A 189 3.14 8.16 -17.04
CA SER A 189 2.87 9.48 -16.47
C SER A 189 3.90 9.82 -15.41
N THR A 190 4.46 11.02 -15.51
CA THR A 190 5.37 11.60 -14.51
C THR A 190 4.63 12.50 -13.50
N LYS A 191 3.34 12.77 -13.75
CA LYS A 191 2.48 13.56 -12.88
C LYS A 191 1.74 12.64 -11.92
N TYR A 192 2.24 12.54 -10.70
CA TYR A 192 1.64 11.76 -9.62
C TYR A 192 0.61 12.59 -8.86
N THR A 193 -0.58 12.04 -8.67
CA THR A 193 -1.63 12.61 -7.81
C THR A 193 -2.07 11.56 -6.79
N HIS A 194 -2.91 11.95 -5.82
CA HIS A 194 -3.55 11.03 -4.89
C HIS A 194 -4.31 9.89 -5.58
N ALA A 195 -4.78 10.10 -6.82
CA ALA A 195 -5.54 9.11 -7.57
C ALA A 195 -4.79 7.79 -7.73
N VAL A 196 -3.45 7.80 -7.75
CA VAL A 196 -2.63 6.57 -7.82
C VAL A 196 -2.96 5.64 -6.65
N ASP A 197 -3.00 6.16 -5.43
CA ASP A 197 -3.32 5.38 -4.23
C ASP A 197 -4.78 4.90 -4.26
N MET A 198 -5.68 5.74 -4.77
CA MET A 198 -7.11 5.40 -4.87
C MET A 198 -7.38 4.23 -5.82
N TRP A 199 -6.60 4.13 -6.91
CA TRP A 199 -6.65 2.97 -7.79
C TRP A 199 -6.22 1.70 -7.07
N SER A 200 -5.07 1.74 -6.37
CA SER A 200 -4.56 0.60 -5.62
C SER A 200 -5.56 0.14 -4.54
N ILE A 201 -6.22 1.09 -3.87
CA ILE A 201 -7.34 0.80 -2.96
C ILE A 201 -8.50 0.10 -3.68
N GLY A 202 -8.87 0.56 -4.89
CA GLY A 202 -9.88 -0.10 -5.72
C GLY A 202 -9.53 -1.56 -6.05
N CYS A 203 -8.26 -1.84 -6.37
CA CYS A 203 -7.77 -3.20 -6.58
C CYS A 203 -7.82 -4.05 -5.30
N ILE A 204 -7.40 -3.50 -4.15
CA ILE A 204 -7.47 -4.18 -2.84
C ILE A 204 -8.94 -4.46 -2.46
N PHE A 205 -9.85 -3.51 -2.71
CA PHE A 205 -11.28 -3.67 -2.45
C PHE A 205 -11.90 -4.79 -3.29
N ALA A 206 -11.57 -4.85 -4.59
CA ALA A 206 -12.00 -5.93 -5.44
C ALA A 206 -11.49 -7.30 -4.98
N GLU A 207 -10.23 -7.36 -4.52
CA GLU A 207 -9.63 -8.59 -4.00
C GLU A 207 -10.29 -9.04 -2.68
N LEU A 208 -10.63 -8.10 -1.79
CA LEU A 208 -11.45 -8.36 -0.59
C LEU A 208 -12.80 -8.99 -0.97
N LEU A 209 -13.49 -8.41 -1.96
CA LEU A 209 -14.79 -8.90 -2.43
C LEU A 209 -14.73 -10.25 -3.14
N SER A 210 -13.60 -10.55 -3.81
CA SER A 210 -13.35 -11.83 -4.47
C SER A 210 -12.74 -12.89 -3.55
N GLY A 211 -12.61 -12.62 -2.26
CA GLY A 211 -12.07 -13.56 -1.28
C GLY A 211 -10.59 -13.90 -1.52
N GLY A 212 -9.80 -12.89 -1.89
CA GLY A 212 -8.34 -13.00 -2.06
C GLY A 212 -7.86 -13.23 -3.49
N ARG A 213 -8.73 -13.09 -4.50
CA ARG A 213 -8.31 -13.17 -5.91
C ARG A 213 -8.03 -11.77 -6.45
N ALA A 214 -6.79 -11.52 -6.82
CA ALA A 214 -6.39 -10.25 -7.44
C ALA A 214 -7.17 -10.01 -8.75
N ILE A 215 -7.67 -8.78 -8.92
CA ILE A 215 -8.51 -8.42 -10.07
C ILE A 215 -7.71 -8.25 -11.37
N PHE A 216 -6.45 -7.81 -11.28
CA PHE A 216 -5.57 -7.59 -12.43
C PHE A 216 -4.19 -8.25 -12.23
N PRO A 217 -4.06 -9.58 -12.35
CA PRO A 217 -2.79 -10.28 -12.23
C PRO A 217 -2.03 -10.27 -13.57
N GLY A 218 -1.40 -9.14 -13.91
CA GLY A 218 -0.50 -9.03 -15.07
C GLY A 218 0.92 -9.52 -14.76
N GLU A 219 1.57 -10.12 -15.76
CA GLU A 219 2.96 -10.60 -15.65
C GLU A 219 3.99 -9.51 -16.03
N ASP A 220 3.58 -8.55 -16.86
CA ASP A 220 4.37 -7.41 -17.34
C ASP A 220 3.44 -6.20 -17.56
N GLU A 221 3.98 -4.99 -17.74
CA GLU A 221 3.18 -3.76 -17.84
C GLU A 221 2.12 -3.81 -18.95
N LEU A 222 2.44 -4.45 -20.09
CA LEU A 222 1.53 -4.55 -21.23
C LEU A 222 0.37 -5.51 -20.92
N LYS A 223 0.68 -6.68 -20.34
CA LYS A 223 -0.34 -7.63 -19.88
C LYS A 223 -1.18 -7.06 -18.75
N GLN A 224 -0.60 -6.26 -17.85
CA GLN A 224 -1.34 -5.56 -16.80
C GLN A 224 -2.38 -4.60 -17.39
N LEU A 225 -1.98 -3.75 -18.34
CA LEU A 225 -2.90 -2.88 -19.10
C LEU A 225 -3.96 -3.72 -19.84
N GLY A 226 -3.55 -4.83 -20.44
CA GLY A 226 -4.45 -5.80 -21.04
C GLY A 226 -5.56 -6.21 -20.09
N ARG A 227 -5.21 -6.74 -18.89
CA ARG A 227 -6.14 -7.14 -17.82
C ARG A 227 -7.09 -6.02 -17.41
N ILE A 228 -6.56 -4.80 -17.25
CA ILE A 228 -7.35 -3.62 -16.91
C ILE A 228 -8.42 -3.38 -17.98
N PHE A 229 -8.05 -3.39 -19.25
CA PHE A 229 -8.97 -3.10 -20.35
C PHE A 229 -9.92 -4.25 -20.70
N GLU A 230 -9.64 -5.49 -20.26
CA GLU A 230 -10.63 -6.58 -20.36
C GLU A 230 -11.85 -6.29 -19.49
N LEU A 231 -11.65 -5.67 -18.32
CA LEU A 231 -12.74 -5.32 -17.41
C LEU A 231 -13.32 -3.93 -17.70
N LEU A 232 -12.47 -2.92 -17.81
CA LEU A 232 -12.88 -1.51 -17.86
C LEU A 232 -13.10 -0.98 -19.28
N GLY A 233 -12.78 -1.79 -20.30
CA GLY A 233 -12.73 -1.33 -21.68
C GLY A 233 -11.49 -0.49 -21.96
N THR A 234 -11.23 -0.25 -23.25
CA THR A 234 -10.09 0.57 -23.68
C THR A 234 -10.38 2.08 -23.50
N PRO A 235 -9.37 2.89 -23.13
CA PRO A 235 -9.49 4.35 -23.05
C PRO A 235 -9.99 4.95 -24.37
N ASN A 236 -10.92 5.89 -24.29
CA ASN A 236 -11.46 6.61 -25.45
C ASN A 236 -11.76 8.08 -25.09
N LYS A 237 -12.31 8.84 -26.04
CA LYS A 237 -12.59 10.27 -25.87
C LYS A 237 -13.56 10.61 -24.74
N SER A 238 -14.42 9.68 -24.31
CA SER A 238 -15.34 9.91 -23.18
C SER A 238 -14.80 9.37 -21.86
N THR A 239 -14.01 8.28 -21.88
CA THR A 239 -13.53 7.65 -20.64
C THR A 239 -12.19 8.19 -20.16
N TRP A 240 -11.29 8.58 -21.06
CA TRP A 240 -10.00 9.20 -20.72
C TRP A 240 -9.38 9.90 -21.95
N PRO A 241 -9.81 11.14 -22.25
CA PRO A 241 -9.38 11.88 -23.45
C PRO A 241 -7.87 12.03 -23.59
N GLN A 242 -7.18 12.27 -22.46
CA GLN A 242 -5.74 12.59 -22.41
C GLN A 242 -4.84 11.35 -22.41
N ALA A 243 -5.39 10.13 -22.46
CA ALA A 243 -4.59 8.90 -22.39
C ALA A 243 -3.53 8.86 -23.51
N LYS A 244 -3.90 9.30 -24.72
CA LYS A 244 -3.02 9.32 -25.90
C LYS A 244 -1.82 10.27 -25.78
N GLU A 245 -1.84 11.19 -24.82
CA GLU A 245 -0.75 12.15 -24.58
C GLU A 245 0.33 11.58 -23.65
N LEU A 246 0.12 10.39 -23.08
CA LEU A 246 1.05 9.81 -22.13
C LEU A 246 2.30 9.23 -22.82
N PRO A 247 3.49 9.32 -22.18
CA PRO A 247 4.77 9.02 -22.83
C PRO A 247 4.88 7.60 -23.39
N LEU A 248 4.28 6.62 -22.73
CA LEU A 248 4.34 5.21 -23.12
C LEU A 248 2.98 4.69 -23.59
N PHE A 249 2.08 5.59 -24.04
CA PHE A 249 0.80 5.15 -24.57
C PHE A 249 1.00 4.24 -25.78
N CYS A 250 0.33 3.09 -25.76
CA CYS A 250 0.24 2.17 -26.88
C CYS A 250 -1.22 1.84 -27.19
N GLU A 251 -1.52 1.64 -28.47
CA GLU A 251 -2.88 1.30 -28.89
C GLU A 251 -3.18 -0.17 -28.58
N PHE A 252 -4.35 -0.42 -28.01
CA PHE A 252 -4.91 -1.75 -27.77
C PHE A 252 -6.10 -1.98 -28.69
N THR A 253 -6.40 -3.24 -29.01
CA THR A 253 -7.65 -3.61 -29.68
C THR A 253 -8.83 -3.07 -28.88
N PRO A 254 -9.74 -2.27 -29.49
CA PRO A 254 -10.86 -1.67 -28.77
C PRO A 254 -11.71 -2.70 -28.03
N ARG A 255 -11.97 -2.45 -26.75
CA ARG A 255 -12.83 -3.27 -25.89
C ARG A 255 -13.87 -2.41 -25.20
N GLN A 256 -15.08 -2.95 -25.08
CA GLN A 256 -16.14 -2.36 -24.26
C GLN A 256 -15.95 -2.78 -22.80
N PRO A 257 -16.33 -1.92 -21.83
CA PRO A 257 -16.34 -2.30 -20.42
C PRO A 257 -17.29 -3.47 -20.19
N LEU A 258 -16.89 -4.40 -19.32
CA LEU A 258 -17.78 -5.41 -18.79
C LEU A 258 -18.64 -4.82 -17.66
N ASP A 259 -19.82 -5.40 -17.46
CA ASP A 259 -20.60 -5.09 -16.28
C ASP A 259 -19.96 -5.77 -15.06
N PHE A 260 -19.59 -4.96 -14.07
CA PHE A 260 -19.05 -5.43 -12.79
C PHE A 260 -19.95 -6.47 -12.13
N LYS A 261 -21.27 -6.39 -12.31
CA LYS A 261 -22.20 -7.36 -11.73
C LYS A 261 -22.02 -8.76 -12.32
N GLN A 262 -21.55 -8.88 -13.56
CA GLN A 262 -21.22 -10.17 -14.17
C GLN A 262 -19.94 -10.78 -13.57
N VAL A 263 -18.98 -9.93 -13.19
CA VAL A 263 -17.70 -10.36 -12.60
C VAL A 263 -17.84 -10.62 -11.10
N PHE A 264 -18.68 -9.85 -10.43
CA PHE A 264 -18.94 -9.89 -8.99
C PHE A 264 -20.45 -10.15 -8.71
N PRO A 265 -21.00 -11.32 -9.08
CA PRO A 265 -22.44 -11.58 -9.04
C PRO A 265 -23.05 -11.46 -7.64
N ASN A 266 -22.27 -11.81 -6.61
CA ASN A 266 -22.71 -11.81 -5.22
C ASN A 266 -22.46 -10.48 -4.48
N THR A 267 -21.99 -9.44 -5.18
CA THR A 267 -21.67 -8.14 -4.59
C THR A 267 -22.83 -7.17 -4.76
N SER A 268 -23.12 -6.35 -3.73
CA SER A 268 -24.19 -5.34 -3.77
C SER A 268 -23.88 -4.22 -4.77
N GLU A 269 -24.90 -3.62 -5.40
CA GLU A 269 -24.67 -2.52 -6.35
C GLU A 269 -24.00 -1.31 -5.70
N ILE A 270 -24.24 -1.06 -4.41
CA ILE A 270 -23.60 0.04 -3.67
C ILE A 270 -22.08 -0.20 -3.53
N ALA A 271 -21.66 -1.44 -3.33
CA ALA A 271 -20.24 -1.81 -3.31
C ALA A 271 -19.62 -1.67 -4.70
N LEU A 272 -20.33 -2.10 -5.75
CA LEU A 272 -19.87 -1.97 -7.13
C LEU A 272 -19.77 -0.50 -7.56
N ASP A 273 -20.66 0.37 -7.09
CA ASP A 273 -20.61 1.81 -7.33
C ASP A 273 -19.34 2.47 -6.75
N LEU A 274 -18.99 2.14 -5.50
CA LEU A 274 -17.71 2.57 -4.92
C LEU A 274 -16.52 2.02 -5.71
N MET A 275 -16.56 0.75 -6.10
CA MET A 275 -15.48 0.12 -6.86
C MET A 275 -15.30 0.78 -8.24
N ARG A 276 -16.38 1.09 -8.95
CA ARG A 276 -16.35 1.83 -10.23
C ARG A 276 -15.74 3.23 -10.05
N SER A 277 -16.06 3.91 -8.96
CA SER A 277 -15.52 5.23 -8.62
C SER A 277 -14.02 5.21 -8.29
N LEU A 278 -13.54 4.14 -7.63
CA LEU A 278 -12.11 3.92 -7.34
C LEU A 278 -11.31 3.49 -8.59
N LEU A 279 -11.92 2.72 -9.50
CA LEU A 279 -11.27 2.16 -10.69
C LEU A 279 -11.53 2.97 -11.98
N LYS A 280 -11.87 4.26 -11.86
CA LYS A 280 -11.92 5.16 -13.01
C LYS A 280 -10.57 5.20 -13.73
N LEU A 281 -10.58 5.00 -15.05
CA LEU A 281 -9.40 5.07 -15.92
C LEU A 281 -8.79 6.47 -15.89
N ASN A 282 -9.60 7.50 -16.08
CA ASN A 282 -9.18 8.89 -15.97
C ASN A 282 -8.88 9.23 -14.49
N PRO A 283 -7.62 9.53 -14.11
CA PRO A 283 -7.27 9.82 -12.73
C PRO A 283 -7.93 11.09 -12.19
N LEU A 284 -8.41 12.01 -13.05
CA LEU A 284 -9.12 13.22 -12.63
C LEU A 284 -10.58 12.96 -12.22
N GLU A 285 -11.15 11.84 -12.63
CA GLU A 285 -12.51 11.42 -12.26
C GLU A 285 -12.52 10.40 -11.12
N ARG A 286 -11.34 9.99 -10.64
CA ARG A 286 -11.21 8.99 -9.60
C ARG A 286 -11.55 9.62 -8.25
N ILE A 287 -12.42 8.97 -7.49
CA ILE A 287 -12.88 9.46 -6.19
C ILE A 287 -11.70 9.70 -5.23
N SER A 288 -11.73 10.80 -4.49
CA SER A 288 -10.71 11.08 -3.46
C SER A 288 -10.95 10.24 -2.20
N ALA A 289 -9.93 10.10 -1.34
CA ALA A 289 -10.07 9.37 -0.08
C ALA A 289 -11.14 10.00 0.84
N LYS A 290 -11.22 11.33 0.87
CA LYS A 290 -12.23 12.08 1.62
C LYS A 290 -13.65 11.76 1.15
N GLU A 291 -13.88 11.79 -0.16
CA GLU A 291 -15.19 11.48 -0.75
C GLU A 291 -15.55 10.00 -0.57
N ALA A 292 -14.56 9.10 -0.70
CA ALA A 292 -14.78 7.66 -0.51
C ALA A 292 -15.22 7.32 0.91
N LEU A 293 -14.69 7.98 1.94
CA LEU A 293 -15.13 7.79 3.33
C LEU A 293 -16.60 8.18 3.56
N GLU A 294 -17.11 9.12 2.76
CA GLU A 294 -18.49 9.60 2.80
C GLU A 294 -19.44 8.81 1.89
N HIS A 295 -18.93 7.83 1.15
CA HIS A 295 -19.70 7.03 0.21
C HIS A 295 -20.81 6.22 0.92
N GLU A 296 -21.93 6.03 0.22
CA GLU A 296 -23.11 5.32 0.72
C GLU A 296 -22.79 3.88 1.17
N TYR A 297 -21.74 3.28 0.58
CA TYR A 297 -21.24 1.96 0.96
C TYR A 297 -20.97 1.83 2.46
N PHE A 298 -20.43 2.86 3.11
CA PHE A 298 -20.15 2.83 4.55
C PHE A 298 -21.33 3.23 5.44
N LYS A 299 -22.44 3.69 4.84
CA LYS A 299 -23.65 4.18 5.52
C LYS A 299 -24.82 3.21 5.41
N SER A 300 -24.83 2.38 4.36
CA SER A 300 -25.82 1.35 4.11
C SER A 300 -25.55 0.05 4.87
N TYR A 301 -26.61 -0.65 5.29
CA TYR A 301 -26.51 -1.95 5.96
C TYR A 301 -26.04 -3.07 5.00
N PRO A 302 -25.27 -4.06 5.49
CA PRO A 302 -24.71 -4.13 6.85
C PRO A 302 -23.65 -3.05 7.06
N LEU A 303 -23.66 -2.41 8.24
CA LEU A 303 -22.67 -1.39 8.59
C LEU A 303 -21.28 -2.01 8.80
N PRO A 304 -20.19 -1.23 8.74
CA PRO A 304 -18.86 -1.71 9.13
C PRO A 304 -18.89 -2.23 10.57
N CYS A 305 -18.35 -3.42 10.81
CA CYS A 305 -18.19 -3.94 12.18
C CYS A 305 -17.12 -3.13 12.94
N SER A 306 -17.08 -3.30 14.26
CA SER A 306 -15.94 -2.84 15.05
C SER A 306 -14.67 -3.64 14.67
N PRO A 307 -13.46 -3.06 14.79
CA PRO A 307 -12.22 -3.78 14.53
C PRO A 307 -12.08 -5.08 15.34
N SER A 308 -12.51 -5.08 16.60
CA SER A 308 -12.46 -6.25 17.49
C SER A 308 -13.33 -7.43 17.04
N GLU A 309 -14.30 -7.20 16.15
CA GLU A 309 -15.15 -8.25 15.58
C GLU A 309 -14.54 -8.91 14.34
N LEU A 310 -13.42 -8.38 13.81
CA LEU A 310 -12.75 -9.01 12.68
C LEU A 310 -12.23 -10.40 13.09
N PRO A 311 -12.36 -11.42 12.22
CA PRO A 311 -11.93 -12.80 12.52
C PRO A 311 -10.41 -12.97 12.40
N VAL A 312 -9.64 -12.09 13.04
CA VAL A 312 -8.17 -12.01 12.97
C VAL A 312 -7.45 -12.99 13.89
N MET A 313 -8.16 -13.59 14.86
CA MET A 313 -7.60 -14.60 15.77
C MET A 313 -7.09 -15.88 15.07
N TYR A 314 -7.45 -16.06 13.78
CA TYR A 314 -7.03 -17.20 12.97
C TYR A 314 -5.84 -16.90 12.06
N ILE A 315 -5.31 -15.67 12.11
CA ILE A 315 -4.15 -15.28 11.33
C ILE A 315 -2.91 -15.67 12.13
N LYS A 316 -2.41 -16.89 11.90
CA LYS A 316 -1.10 -17.34 12.37
C LYS A 316 -0.07 -17.18 11.27
#